data_AF-A0A0A9WKY8-F1
#
_entry.id   AF-A0A0A9WKY8-F1
#
_cell.length_a   1.000
_cell.length_b   1.000
_cell.length_c   1.000
_cell.angle_alpha   90.00
_cell.angle_beta   90.00
_cell.angle_gamma   90.00
#
_symmetry.space_group_name_H-M   'P 1'
#
loop_
_entity.id
_entity.type
_entity.pdbx_description
1 polymer ?
#
loop_
_entity_poly.entity_id
_entity_poly.type
_entity_poly.pdbx_seq_one_letter_code
_entity_poly.pdbx_strand_id
1 'polypeptide(L)'
;MDMDETDAKHHRNNCCVNLFHYFTSQTTFHPAVHAGFLKLWRLLQPRVLAEVQRILVTHRHTVYRIFTTGHSMGGALACLAAYSITNLLKHIDYPITDVTVYTFGQPRMGNRIFRNIYNKVVP
;
A
#
# COMPACT_ATOMS: atom_id res chain seq x y z
N MET A 1 -24.36 -22.23 -61.96
CA MET A 1 -24.25 -22.09 -60.49
C MET A 1 -22.89 -21.46 -60.22
N ASP A 2 -22.62 -20.23 -60.66
CA ASP A 2 -23.19 -18.95 -60.17
C ASP A 2 -23.05 -18.91 -58.63
N MET A 3 -22.30 -18.01 -57.98
CA MET A 3 -21.98 -16.61 -58.28
C MET A 3 -20.53 -16.22 -57.92
N ASP A 4 -20.11 -15.17 -58.61
CA ASP A 4 -18.93 -14.31 -58.51
C ASP A 4 -19.17 -13.10 -57.57
N GLU A 5 -18.12 -12.29 -57.41
CA GLU A 5 -18.08 -10.86 -57.07
C GLU A 5 -17.79 -10.38 -55.61
N THR A 6 -16.49 -10.11 -55.40
CA THR A 6 -15.87 -8.81 -55.07
C THR A 6 -16.41 -7.91 -53.95
N ASP A 7 -15.55 -7.74 -52.94
CA ASP A 7 -14.82 -6.50 -52.59
C ASP A 7 -15.56 -5.15 -52.43
N ALA A 8 -15.08 -4.43 -51.42
CA ALA A 8 -15.00 -2.98 -51.29
C ALA A 8 -16.06 -2.18 -50.50
N LYS A 9 -15.63 -1.89 -49.26
CA LYS A 9 -15.52 -0.53 -48.67
C LYS A 9 -16.80 0.15 -48.14
N HIS A 10 -16.92 0.12 -46.81
CA HIS A 10 -17.19 1.36 -46.09
C HIS A 10 -16.19 1.56 -44.95
N HIS A 11 -15.74 2.80 -44.83
CA HIS A 11 -14.48 3.24 -44.27
C HIS A 11 -14.73 3.96 -42.94
N ARG A 12 -13.76 3.84 -42.02
CA ARG A 12 -13.36 4.77 -40.93
C ARG A 12 -13.96 4.67 -39.51
N ASN A 13 -13.03 4.27 -38.62
CA ASN A 13 -12.48 5.03 -37.48
C ASN A 13 -13.01 4.82 -36.05
N ASN A 14 -12.07 4.37 -35.21
CA ASN A 14 -11.78 4.74 -33.80
C ASN A 14 -12.90 4.61 -32.75
N CYS A 15 -12.72 3.75 -31.74
CA CYS A 15 -11.99 4.10 -30.50
C CYS A 15 -12.08 2.96 -29.46
N CYS A 16 -10.97 2.73 -28.79
CA CYS A 16 -10.68 1.83 -27.67
C CYS A 16 -11.77 1.71 -26.59
N VAL A 17 -11.95 0.52 -26.00
CA VAL A 17 -11.69 0.28 -24.56
C VAL A 17 -11.60 -1.22 -24.20
N ASN A 18 -10.52 -1.52 -23.47
CA ASN A 18 -10.09 -2.78 -22.82
C ASN A 18 -11.14 -3.37 -21.85
N LEU A 19 -10.99 -4.66 -21.48
CA LEU A 19 -10.44 -5.05 -20.16
C LEU A 19 -10.27 -6.58 -19.97
N PHE A 20 -9.06 -7.04 -20.27
CA PHE A 20 -8.23 -8.01 -19.53
C PHE A 20 -8.91 -9.14 -18.73
N HIS A 21 -8.87 -10.34 -19.30
CA HIS A 21 -9.08 -11.60 -18.61
C HIS A 21 -7.85 -12.01 -17.77
N TYR A 22 -8.21 -12.36 -16.54
CA TYR A 22 -7.49 -12.91 -15.40
C TYR A 22 -6.62 -14.14 -15.73
N PHE A 23 -5.30 -13.99 -15.83
CA PHE A 23 -4.31 -15.03 -15.44
C PHE A 23 -2.93 -14.37 -15.41
N THR A 24 -2.39 -14.11 -14.23
CA THR A 24 -0.97 -13.69 -14.13
C THR A 24 -0.27 -14.58 -13.11
N SER A 25 0.48 -15.54 -13.63
CA SER A 25 1.70 -16.03 -13.01
C SER A 25 2.65 -14.84 -12.84
N GLN A 26 2.70 -14.22 -11.66
CA GLN A 26 3.52 -13.03 -11.43
C GLN A 26 4.85 -13.38 -10.75
N THR A 27 5.91 -13.51 -11.55
CA THR A 27 7.26 -13.15 -11.12
C THR A 27 7.35 -11.61 -11.12
N THR A 28 6.83 -10.93 -10.10
CA THR A 28 6.93 -9.48 -10.00
C THR A 28 8.21 -9.02 -9.31
N PHE A 29 9.01 -8.21 -10.02
CA PHE A 29 10.17 -7.49 -9.49
C PHE A 29 9.80 -6.26 -8.62
N HIS A 30 8.51 -6.00 -8.40
CA HIS A 30 8.04 -4.85 -7.63
C HIS A 30 7.57 -5.24 -6.22
N PRO A 31 7.69 -4.35 -5.22
CA PRO A 31 7.10 -4.58 -3.91
C PRO A 31 5.57 -4.64 -4.02
N ALA A 32 4.98 -5.70 -3.47
CA ALA A 32 3.55 -5.92 -3.51
C ALA A 32 3.01 -6.18 -2.10
N VAL A 33 1.83 -5.61 -1.82
CA VAL A 33 1.05 -5.78 -0.60
C VAL A 33 -0.34 -6.24 -0.99
N HIS A 34 -0.97 -7.08 -0.16
CA HIS A 34 -2.35 -7.53 -0.37
C HIS A 34 -3.30 -6.34 -0.55
N ALA A 35 -4.01 -6.32 -1.68
CA ALA A 35 -4.78 -5.16 -2.13
C ALA A 35 -5.83 -4.71 -1.10
N GLY A 36 -6.46 -5.66 -0.41
CA GLY A 36 -7.46 -5.37 0.63
C GLY A 36 -6.88 -4.58 1.80
N PHE A 37 -5.71 -4.98 2.31
CA PHE A 37 -5.07 -4.30 3.44
C PHE A 37 -4.59 -2.91 3.04
N LEU A 38 -4.01 -2.80 1.84
CA LEU A 38 -3.55 -1.52 1.32
C LEU A 38 -4.71 -0.55 1.08
N LYS A 39 -5.85 -1.03 0.57
CA LYS A 39 -7.07 -0.22 0.38
C LYS A 39 -7.58 0.30 1.73
N LEU A 40 -7.73 -0.58 2.72
CA LEU A 40 -8.16 -0.21 4.07
C LEU A 40 -7.21 0.80 4.71
N TRP A 41 -5.90 0.56 4.64
CA TRP A 41 -4.92 1.49 5.19
C TRP A 41 -5.00 2.86 4.52
N ARG A 42 -5.09 2.94 3.18
CA ARG A 42 -5.20 4.22 2.46
C ARG A 42 -6.41 5.05 2.88
N LEU A 43 -7.53 4.41 3.25
CA LEU A 43 -8.70 5.11 3.77
C LEU A 43 -8.46 5.70 5.16
N LEU A 44 -7.71 5.00 6.01
CA LEU A 44 -7.44 5.41 7.40
C LEU A 44 -6.23 6.34 7.53
N GLN A 45 -5.26 6.21 6.63
CA GLN A 45 -3.95 6.85 6.69
C GLN A 45 -4.01 8.36 6.90
N PRO A 46 -4.82 9.15 6.16
CA PRO A 46 -4.84 10.60 6.33
C PRO A 46 -5.24 11.01 7.74
N ARG A 47 -6.27 10.36 8.30
CA ARG A 47 -6.78 10.66 9.64
C ARG A 47 -5.78 10.24 10.72
N VAL A 48 -5.19 9.06 10.60
CA VAL A 48 -4.21 8.55 11.58
C VAL A 48 -2.95 9.41 11.59
N LEU A 49 -2.37 9.71 10.42
CA LEU A 49 -1.14 10.49 10.35
C LEU A 49 -1.36 11.94 10.81
N ALA A 50 -2.48 12.56 10.44
CA ALA A 50 -2.81 13.90 10.91
C ALA A 50 -2.91 13.97 12.44
N GLU A 51 -3.53 12.96 13.06
CA GLU A 51 -3.69 12.93 14.52
C GLU A 51 -2.36 12.65 15.24
N VAL A 52 -1.54 11.72 14.72
CA VAL A 52 -0.18 11.50 15.25
C VAL A 52 0.63 12.79 15.16
N GLN A 53 0.66 13.45 14.01
CA GLN A 53 1.39 14.70 13.84
C GLN A 53 0.85 15.80 14.77
N ARG A 54 -0.47 15.92 14.92
CA ARG A 54 -1.11 16.87 15.83
C ARG A 54 -0.62 16.65 17.26
N ILE A 55 -0.65 15.42 17.76
CA ILE A 55 -0.21 15.11 19.12
C ILE A 55 1.26 15.48 19.34
N LEU A 56 2.14 15.10 18.40
CA LEU A 56 3.58 15.39 18.47
C LEU A 56 3.87 16.90 18.42
N VAL A 57 3.11 17.65 17.62
CA VAL A 57 3.23 19.12 17.53
C VAL A 57 2.66 19.82 18.76
N THR A 58 1.55 19.35 19.32
CA THR A 58 0.98 19.94 20.53
C THR A 58 1.89 19.76 21.75
N HIS A 59 2.61 18.64 21.83
CA HIS A 59 3.44 18.29 22.98
C HIS A 59 4.94 18.31 22.64
N ARG A 60 5.43 19.39 22.03
CA ARG A 60 6.84 19.49 21.55
C ARG A 60 7.90 19.30 22.64
N HIS A 61 7.55 19.49 23.90
CA HIS A 61 8.45 19.32 25.04
C HIS A 61 8.50 17.88 25.57
N THR A 62 7.74 16.96 24.98
CA THR A 62 7.71 15.54 25.36
C THR A 62 8.08 14.67 24.17
N VAL A 63 9.05 13.78 24.37
CA VAL A 63 9.46 12.81 23.35
C VAL A 63 8.68 11.51 23.57
N TYR A 64 7.85 11.12 22.60
CA TYR A 64 7.05 9.90 22.64
C TYR A 64 7.74 8.79 21.86
N ARG A 65 7.73 7.58 22.43
CA ARG A 65 7.97 6.36 21.66
C ARG A 65 6.64 5.88 21.09
N ILE A 66 6.61 5.55 19.80
CA ILE A 66 5.38 5.11 19.14
C ILE A 66 5.38 3.58 18.99
N PHE A 67 4.26 3.00 19.37
CA PHE A 67 3.98 1.58 19.20
C PHE A 67 2.73 1.42 18.33
N THR A 68 2.76 0.48 17.39
CA THR A 68 1.56 0.05 16.68
C THR A 68 1.23 -1.39 17.06
N THR A 69 -0.06 -1.68 17.21
CA THR A 69 -0.52 -3.02 17.57
C THR A 69 -1.76 -3.43 16.81
N GLY A 70 -1.95 -4.73 16.62
CA GLY A 70 -3.16 -5.25 16.00
C GLY A 70 -3.29 -6.78 16.00
N HIS A 71 -4.53 -7.25 16.06
CA HIS A 71 -4.88 -8.67 15.97
C HIS A 71 -5.44 -9.01 14.58
N SER A 72 -5.12 -10.20 14.05
CA SER A 72 -5.60 -10.71 12.76
C SER A 72 -5.33 -9.69 11.62
N MET A 73 -6.35 -9.30 10.86
CA MET A 73 -6.26 -8.24 9.85
C MET A 73 -5.67 -6.93 10.40
N GLY A 74 -5.97 -6.59 11.66
CA GLY A 74 -5.43 -5.42 12.33
C GLY A 74 -3.90 -5.45 12.45
N GLY A 75 -3.28 -6.63 12.53
CA GLY A 75 -1.82 -6.77 12.53
C GLY A 75 -1.21 -6.30 11.20
N ALA A 76 -1.81 -6.65 10.06
CA ALA A 76 -1.35 -6.15 8.77
C ALA A 76 -1.48 -4.62 8.65
N LEU A 77 -2.55 -4.04 9.20
CA LEU A 77 -2.74 -2.59 9.26
C LEU A 77 -1.74 -1.93 10.21
N ALA A 78 -1.44 -2.54 11.36
CA ALA A 78 -0.44 -2.06 12.30
C ALA A 78 0.95 -1.99 11.67
N CYS A 79 1.31 -2.99 10.84
CA CYS A 79 2.55 -2.93 10.06
C CYS A 79 2.56 -1.76 9.08
N LEU A 80 1.51 -1.59 8.26
CA LEU A 80 1.41 -0.49 7.31
C LEU A 80 1.44 0.88 8.01
N ALA A 81 0.75 1.00 9.14
CA ALA A 81 0.77 2.19 9.98
C ALA A 81 2.18 2.51 10.46
N ALA A 82 2.93 1.52 10.96
CA ALA A 82 4.30 1.73 11.42
C ALA A 82 5.21 2.24 10.31
N TYR A 83 5.09 1.69 9.09
CA TYR A 83 5.87 2.18 7.95
C TYR A 83 5.55 3.64 7.62
N SER A 84 4.26 3.98 7.55
CA SER A 84 3.83 5.35 7.26
C SER A 84 4.21 6.35 8.37
N ILE A 85 4.06 5.96 9.64
CA ILE A 85 4.43 6.78 10.79
C ILE A 85 5.95 6.98 10.83
N THR A 86 6.74 5.92 10.63
CA THR A 86 8.21 6.04 10.59
C THR A 86 8.66 7.05 9.55
N ASN A 87 8.07 7.03 8.35
CA ASN A 87 8.38 8.01 7.31
C ASN A 87 7.94 9.43 7.70
N LEU A 88 6.78 9.59 8.35
CA LEU A 88 6.34 10.88 8.89
C LEU A 88 7.35 11.40 9.93
N LEU A 89 7.76 10.56 10.88
CA LEU A 89 8.72 10.92 11.94
C LEU A 89 10.07 11.35 11.35
N LYS A 90 10.57 10.62 10.34
CA LYS A 90 11.78 11.00 9.60
C LYS A 90 11.61 12.33 8.86
N HIS A 91 10.45 12.55 8.25
CA HIS A 91 10.18 13.78 7.50
C HIS A 91 10.14 15.04 8.37
N ILE A 92 9.69 14.91 9.63
CA ILE A 92 9.64 16.03 10.59
C ILE A 92 10.87 16.09 11.50
N ASP A 93 11.93 15.34 11.19
CA ASP A 93 13.16 15.22 11.99
C ASP A 93 12.89 14.93 13.48
N TYR A 94 11.97 14.01 13.75
CA TYR A 94 11.58 13.67 15.12
C TYR A 94 12.72 12.92 15.85
N PRO A 95 12.98 13.17 17.15
CA PRO A 95 14.13 12.60 17.86
C PRO A 95 14.17 11.06 17.90
N ILE A 96 13.00 10.40 17.92
CA ILE A 96 12.89 8.94 17.91
C ILE A 96 12.05 8.52 16.71
N THR A 97 12.69 8.11 15.62
CA THR A 97 11.97 7.74 14.40
C THR A 97 11.52 6.28 14.35
N ASP A 98 12.08 5.44 15.22
CA ASP A 98 11.76 4.02 15.26
C ASP A 98 10.36 3.77 15.84
N VAL A 99 9.56 3.01 15.11
CA VAL A 99 8.23 2.57 15.53
C VAL A 99 8.27 1.07 15.80
N THR A 100 7.86 0.65 16.99
CA THR A 100 7.80 -0.76 17.36
C THR A 100 6.42 -1.35 17.06
N VAL A 101 6.38 -2.55 16.50
CA VAL A 101 5.14 -3.20 16.04
C VAL A 101 4.89 -4.49 16.82
N TYR A 102 3.69 -4.63 17.39
CA TYR A 102 3.23 -5.86 18.04
C TYR A 102 2.00 -6.42 17.33
N THR A 103 2.08 -7.62 16.77
CA THR A 103 0.93 -8.22 16.09
C THR A 103 0.62 -9.61 16.59
N PHE A 104 -0.67 -9.96 16.54
CA PHE A 104 -1.19 -11.22 17.04
C PHE A 104 -2.01 -11.90 15.94
N GLY A 105 -1.58 -13.07 15.46
CA GLY A 105 -2.28 -13.80 14.39
C GLY A 105 -2.31 -13.07 13.03
N GLN A 106 -1.33 -12.21 12.75
CA GLN A 106 -1.28 -11.45 11.50
C GLN A 106 -1.14 -12.36 10.26
N PRO A 107 -1.97 -12.19 9.22
CA PRO A 107 -1.79 -12.89 7.95
C PRO A 107 -0.58 -12.35 7.17
N ARG A 108 -0.03 -13.16 6.25
CA ARG A 108 0.97 -12.68 5.29
C ARG A 108 0.37 -11.53 4.47
N MET A 109 1.05 -10.39 4.45
CA MET A 109 0.51 -9.17 3.85
C MET A 109 1.24 -8.70 2.59
N GLY A 110 2.44 -9.21 2.27
CA GLY A 110 3.21 -8.74 1.13
C GLY A 110 4.28 -9.72 0.65
N ASN A 111 4.85 -9.44 -0.51
CA ASN A 111 5.88 -10.27 -1.12
C ASN A 111 7.26 -10.07 -0.45
N ARG A 112 8.24 -10.89 -0.87
CA ARG A 112 9.61 -10.82 -0.32
C ARG A 112 10.26 -9.45 -0.51
N ILE A 113 9.99 -8.78 -1.63
CA ILE A 113 10.55 -7.46 -1.93
C ILE A 113 9.99 -6.41 -0.97
N PHE A 114 8.66 -6.40 -0.75
CA PHE A 114 8.02 -5.53 0.23
C PHE A 114 8.60 -5.76 1.63
N ARG A 115 8.73 -7.02 2.08
CA ARG A 115 9.34 -7.35 3.37
C ARG A 115 10.75 -6.78 3.52
N ASN A 116 11.59 -6.90 2.48
CA ASN A 116 12.96 -6.40 2.55
C ASN A 116 13.00 -4.87 2.65
N ILE A 117 12.08 -4.16 1.98
CA ILE A 117 11.95 -2.70 2.11
C ILE A 117 11.42 -2.34 3.49
N TYR A 118 10.38 -3.05 3.94
CA TYR A 118 9.76 -2.85 5.24
C TYR A 118 10.77 -2.96 6.38
N ASN A 119 11.53 -4.05 6.43
CA ASN A 119 12.52 -4.32 7.49
C ASN A 119 13.70 -3.33 7.49
N LYS A 120 13.92 -2.56 6.42
CA LYS A 120 14.91 -1.47 6.40
C LYS A 120 14.39 -0.18 7.01
N VAL A 121 13.07 0.00 6.98
CA VAL A 121 12.41 1.22 7.46
C VAL A 121 11.92 1.04 8.88
N VAL A 122 11.27 -0.09 9.17
CA VAL A 122 10.74 -0.47 10.47
C VAL A 122 11.62 -1.59 11.04
N PRO A 123 12.42 -1.30 12.09
CA PRO A 123 13.34 -2.26 12.68
C PRO A 123 12.65 -3.38 13.47
#